data_AF-A0A446AQ00-F1
#
_entry.id   AF-A0A446AQ00-F1
#
_cell.length_a   1.000
_cell.length_b   1.000
_cell.length_c   1.000
_cell.angle_alpha   90.00
_cell.angle_beta   90.00
_cell.angle_gamma   90.00
#
_symmetry.space_group_name_H-M   'P 1'
#
loop_
_entity.id
_entity.type
_entity.pdbx_description
1 polymer ?
#
loop_
_entity_poly.entity_id
_entity_poly.type
_entity_poly.pdbx_seq_one_letter_code
_entity_poly.pdbx_strand_id
1 'polypeptide(L)'
;MSLLTATRLHLYSFGLLAGLSLTAASAYADEATDQAVHKGRWQGMAAMANLYLNDATPAELMDAGDKEKSEHDNYAGALAFYLTAARLDPKNAFASYQAAAALSSMDSPELAAQYLDQARERGFWQAVILKEDDELEPMQKDPAYQKLLQAAEKNYPTQAKDAGLAAFSIPEGKAPAGGWPVVVWLAGFGTEGVKGTNMRADLVGDKAVLVALNGTLKRDEHQFMWQRQSVEPTEQAVAAALKKLEKDTRIDRSKVALIGFSQGAEHAAHLIAQYPQNYSGAVLLSPGGFKIPFTVQKAKDKRLVVVHGAQEHESNLQLTATTEKAFASNNKVQSHEHPEGHTFQDDWRKAYPGYLDYALGL
;
A
#
# COMPACT_ATOMS: atom_id res chain seq x y z
N MET A 1 -24.78 106.77 -20.14
CA MET A 1 -24.07 107.09 -18.88
C MET A 1 -23.87 105.80 -18.09
N SER A 2 -22.61 105.51 -17.70
CA SER A 2 -22.08 104.46 -16.77
C SER A 2 -22.46 102.99 -16.98
N LEU A 3 -21.58 102.05 -17.36
CA LEU A 3 -20.37 101.43 -16.71
C LEU A 3 -20.64 100.40 -15.58
N LEU A 4 -20.42 99.11 -15.94
CA LEU A 4 -19.66 98.03 -15.26
C LEU A 4 -19.90 97.65 -13.78
N THR A 5 -20.21 96.36 -13.48
CA THR A 5 -19.32 95.30 -12.88
C THR A 5 -20.11 94.16 -12.19
N ALA A 6 -19.54 92.96 -12.20
CA ALA A 6 -20.01 91.73 -11.55
C ALA A 6 -19.28 91.47 -10.21
N THR A 7 -19.90 90.78 -9.23
CA THR A 7 -19.21 89.90 -8.26
C THR A 7 -20.16 89.03 -7.41
N ARG A 8 -19.60 87.92 -6.91
CA ARG A 8 -20.14 86.69 -6.26
C ARG A 8 -20.77 86.86 -4.87
N LEU A 9 -21.53 85.86 -4.40
CA LEU A 9 -21.54 85.32 -3.02
C LEU A 9 -22.38 84.01 -2.96
N HIS A 10 -21.81 82.80 -2.79
CA HIS A 10 -21.36 82.02 -1.61
C HIS A 10 -22.23 80.77 -1.33
N LEU A 11 -21.54 79.62 -1.33
CA LEU A 11 -21.95 78.30 -0.88
C LEU A 11 -21.99 78.20 0.66
N TYR A 12 -22.55 77.07 1.13
CA TYR A 12 -22.60 76.49 2.49
C TYR A 12 -23.87 76.86 3.27
N SER A 13 -24.76 75.90 3.59
CA SER A 13 -24.45 74.83 4.54
C SER A 13 -25.30 73.56 4.30
N PHE A 14 -24.64 72.45 3.96
CA PHE A 14 -25.14 71.09 4.13
C PHE A 14 -24.77 70.64 5.56
N GLY A 15 -25.74 70.15 6.33
CA GLY A 15 -25.50 69.60 7.65
C GLY A 15 -26.46 68.45 7.95
N LEU A 16 -25.88 67.32 8.35
CA LEU A 16 -26.50 66.10 8.89
C LEU A 16 -27.28 65.20 7.92
N LEU A 17 -26.60 64.19 7.35
CA LEU A 17 -27.12 62.82 7.14
C LEU A 17 -26.04 61.88 6.58
N ALA A 18 -24.85 61.83 7.21
CA ALA A 18 -23.75 60.95 6.81
C ALA A 18 -23.25 60.04 7.93
N GLY A 19 -24.08 59.76 8.94
CA GLY A 19 -23.70 58.97 10.12
C GLY A 19 -24.33 57.58 10.24
N LEU A 20 -25.27 57.21 9.38
CA LEU A 20 -26.07 55.96 9.55
C LEU A 20 -25.84 54.89 8.48
N SER A 21 -25.04 55.15 7.42
CA SER A 21 -24.77 54.15 6.37
C SER A 21 -23.44 53.39 6.55
N LEU A 22 -22.51 53.90 7.36
CA LEU A 22 -21.21 53.26 7.60
C LEU A 22 -21.22 52.22 8.72
N THR A 23 -22.16 52.32 9.67
CA THR A 23 -22.31 51.38 10.79
C THR A 23 -23.08 50.12 10.40
N ALA A 24 -24.03 50.22 9.46
CA ALA A 24 -24.77 49.07 8.97
C ALA A 24 -23.90 48.18 8.07
N ALA A 25 -23.11 48.77 7.15
CA ALA A 25 -22.26 48.00 6.23
C ALA A 25 -21.11 47.26 6.94
N SER A 26 -20.61 47.78 8.06
CA SER A 26 -19.61 47.11 8.91
C SER A 26 -20.22 45.96 9.72
N ALA A 27 -21.42 46.14 10.28
CA ALA A 27 -22.12 45.07 11.00
C ALA A 27 -22.51 43.88 10.09
N TYR A 28 -22.97 44.13 8.86
CA TYR A 28 -23.30 43.06 7.90
C TYR A 28 -22.06 42.34 7.33
N ALA A 29 -20.94 43.04 7.18
CA ALA A 29 -19.68 42.42 6.77
C ALA A 29 -19.10 41.54 7.90
N ASP A 30 -19.19 41.99 9.15
CA ASP A 30 -18.81 41.18 10.32
C ASP A 30 -19.71 39.94 10.47
N GLU A 31 -21.04 40.05 10.30
CA GLU A 31 -21.95 38.89 10.38
C GLU A 31 -21.73 37.87 9.27
N ALA A 32 -21.49 38.29 8.03
CA ALA A 32 -21.23 37.36 6.92
C ALA A 32 -19.88 36.65 7.07
N THR A 33 -18.87 37.36 7.61
CA THR A 33 -17.55 36.81 7.92
C THR A 33 -17.63 35.86 9.10
N ASP A 34 -18.41 36.20 10.12
CA ASP A 34 -18.64 35.36 11.30
C ASP A 34 -19.40 34.09 10.92
N GLN A 35 -20.47 34.17 10.10
CA GLN A 35 -21.17 33.00 9.57
C GLN A 35 -20.27 32.09 8.72
N ALA A 36 -19.39 32.67 7.90
CA ALA A 36 -18.42 31.90 7.12
C ALA A 36 -17.40 31.19 8.03
N VAL A 37 -16.91 31.87 9.07
CA VAL A 37 -16.02 31.29 10.08
C VAL A 37 -16.72 30.18 10.88
N HIS A 38 -17.96 30.39 11.33
CA HIS A 38 -18.76 29.38 12.03
C HIS A 38 -19.02 28.16 11.14
N LYS A 39 -19.41 28.38 9.88
CA LYS A 39 -19.63 27.30 8.92
C LYS A 39 -18.33 26.52 8.66
N GLY A 40 -17.21 27.21 8.50
CA GLY A 40 -15.90 26.58 8.34
C GLY A 40 -15.48 25.76 9.56
N ARG A 41 -15.68 26.29 10.78
CA ARG A 41 -15.40 25.56 12.03
C ARG A 41 -16.27 24.32 12.18
N TRP A 42 -17.56 24.42 11.86
CA TRP A 42 -18.45 23.25 11.86
C TRP A 42 -18.01 22.23 10.81
N GLN A 43 -17.76 22.66 9.58
CA GLN A 43 -17.33 21.77 8.49
C GLN A 43 -16.04 21.02 8.84
N GLY A 44 -15.08 21.69 9.49
CA GLY A 44 -13.83 21.06 9.94
C GLY A 44 -14.00 20.05 11.07
N MET A 45 -15.06 20.17 11.89
CA MET A 45 -15.33 19.25 13.01
C MET A 45 -16.43 18.23 12.72
N ALA A 46 -17.22 18.43 11.65
CA ALA A 46 -18.43 17.66 11.37
C ALA A 46 -18.13 16.17 11.14
N ALA A 47 -17.00 15.83 10.50
CA ALA A 47 -16.60 14.44 10.29
C ALA A 47 -16.39 13.71 11.63
N MET A 48 -15.61 14.31 12.53
CA MET A 48 -15.40 13.79 13.89
C MET A 48 -16.70 13.73 14.69
N ALA A 49 -17.50 14.79 14.66
CA ALA A 49 -18.76 14.85 15.39
C ALA A 49 -19.73 13.75 14.91
N ASN A 50 -19.82 13.53 13.59
CA ASN A 50 -20.66 12.48 13.03
C ASN A 50 -20.19 11.08 13.43
N LEU A 51 -18.88 10.82 13.43
CA LEU A 51 -18.35 9.52 13.87
C LEU A 51 -18.61 9.30 15.36
N TYR A 52 -18.43 10.33 16.19
CA TYR A 52 -18.73 10.25 17.62
C TYR A 52 -20.22 10.01 17.90
N LEU A 53 -21.11 10.68 17.16
CA LEU A 53 -22.56 10.52 17.31
C LEU A 53 -23.10 9.17 16.82
N ASN A 54 -22.34 8.46 15.98
CA ASN A 54 -22.72 7.16 15.43
C ASN A 54 -21.97 5.99 16.11
N ASP A 55 -21.40 6.21 17.30
CA ASP A 55 -20.66 5.19 18.07
C ASP A 55 -19.56 4.48 17.26
N ALA A 56 -18.82 5.25 16.45
CA ALA A 56 -17.77 4.73 15.59
C ALA A 56 -16.73 3.92 16.37
N THR A 57 -16.31 2.81 15.78
CA THR A 57 -15.26 1.93 16.31
C THR A 57 -13.89 2.60 16.22
N PRO A 58 -12.90 2.15 17.01
CA PRO A 58 -11.52 2.60 16.86
C PRO A 58 -10.98 2.41 15.43
N ALA A 59 -11.37 1.35 14.72
CA ALA A 59 -10.95 1.11 13.35
C ALA A 59 -11.50 2.16 12.37
N GLU A 60 -12.79 2.50 12.47
CA GLU A 60 -13.40 3.55 11.63
C GLU A 60 -12.78 4.92 11.88
N LEU A 61 -12.35 5.20 13.12
CA LEU A 61 -11.59 6.41 13.45
C LEU A 61 -10.18 6.38 12.85
N MET A 62 -9.48 5.24 12.89
CA MET A 62 -8.17 5.11 12.23
C MET A 62 -8.29 5.36 10.72
N ASP A 63 -9.27 4.75 10.06
CA ASP A 63 -9.52 4.92 8.62
C ASP A 63 -9.83 6.39 8.27
N ALA A 64 -10.63 7.07 9.10
CA ALA A 64 -10.91 8.49 8.92
C ALA A 64 -9.65 9.36 9.08
N GLY A 65 -8.79 9.05 10.07
CA GLY A 65 -7.52 9.73 10.26
C GLY A 65 -6.56 9.52 9.08
N ASP A 66 -6.46 8.29 8.59
CA ASP A 66 -5.63 7.95 7.44
C ASP A 66 -6.11 8.68 6.17
N LYS A 67 -7.42 8.89 6.04
CA LYS A 67 -8.02 9.66 4.94
C LYS A 67 -7.68 11.15 5.02
N GLU A 68 -7.81 11.76 6.19
CA GLU A 68 -7.41 13.17 6.41
C GLU A 68 -5.95 13.41 6.02
N LYS A 69 -5.07 12.47 6.38
CA LYS A 69 -3.66 12.54 5.99
C LYS A 69 -3.47 12.35 4.48
N SER A 70 -3.95 11.25 3.92
CA SER A 70 -3.62 10.85 2.54
C SER A 70 -4.33 11.67 1.45
N GLU A 71 -5.54 12.16 1.71
CA GLU A 71 -6.31 12.93 0.72
C GLU A 71 -6.21 14.45 0.90
N HIS A 72 -5.89 14.92 2.11
CA HIS A 72 -6.01 16.34 2.46
C HIS A 72 -4.75 16.95 3.10
N ASP A 73 -3.70 16.16 3.34
CA ASP A 73 -2.48 16.60 4.06
C ASP A 73 -2.81 17.22 5.43
N ASN A 74 -3.91 16.78 6.04
CA ASN A 74 -4.47 17.36 7.25
C ASN A 74 -4.02 16.60 8.50
N TYR A 75 -2.75 16.76 8.89
CA TYR A 75 -2.18 16.09 10.06
C TYR A 75 -2.87 16.45 11.38
N ALA A 76 -3.37 17.69 11.52
CA ALA A 76 -4.10 18.10 12.71
C ALA A 76 -5.46 17.39 12.84
N GLY A 77 -6.19 17.25 11.72
CA GLY A 77 -7.42 16.46 11.66
C GLY A 77 -7.15 14.97 11.93
N ALA A 78 -6.15 14.41 11.26
CA ALA A 78 -5.72 13.03 11.45
C ALA A 78 -5.35 12.73 12.92
N LEU A 79 -4.60 13.64 13.57
CA LEU A 79 -4.24 13.52 14.98
C LEU A 79 -5.47 13.42 15.87
N ALA A 80 -6.51 14.24 15.65
CA ALA A 80 -7.73 14.17 16.45
C ALA A 80 -8.40 12.79 16.37
N PHE A 81 -8.40 12.17 15.19
CA PHE A 81 -8.89 10.80 14.97
C PHE A 81 -8.06 9.76 15.70
N TYR A 82 -6.74 9.79 15.55
CA TYR A 82 -5.85 8.84 16.22
C TYR A 82 -5.90 8.95 17.74
N LEU A 83 -5.95 10.16 18.29
CA LEU A 83 -6.10 10.38 19.74
C LEU A 83 -7.44 9.84 20.26
N THR A 84 -8.50 9.99 19.48
CA THR A 84 -9.83 9.48 19.84
C THR A 84 -9.84 7.95 19.80
N ALA A 85 -9.29 7.34 18.75
CA ALA A 85 -9.14 5.89 18.64
C ALA A 85 -8.30 5.32 19.80
N ALA A 86 -7.17 5.96 20.12
CA ALA A 86 -6.29 5.59 21.23
C ALA A 86 -6.93 5.73 22.62
N ARG A 87 -7.98 6.55 22.75
CA ARG A 87 -8.77 6.73 23.98
C ARG A 87 -9.88 5.69 24.09
N LEU A 88 -10.54 5.36 22.99
CA LEU A 88 -11.58 4.33 22.95
C LEU A 88 -11.01 2.92 23.09
N ASP A 89 -9.83 2.67 22.50
CA ASP A 89 -9.05 1.47 22.74
C ASP A 89 -7.66 1.82 23.31
N PRO A 90 -7.52 1.84 24.65
CA PRO A 90 -6.25 2.10 25.31
C PRO A 90 -5.14 1.07 25.01
N LYS A 91 -5.46 -0.07 24.40
CA LYS A 91 -4.47 -1.07 23.97
C LYS A 91 -4.04 -0.88 22.52
N ASN A 92 -4.68 0.00 21.77
CA ASN A 92 -4.32 0.27 20.38
C ASN A 92 -2.98 1.01 20.32
N ALA A 93 -1.90 0.24 20.15
CA ALA A 93 -0.56 0.75 19.99
C ALA A 93 -0.37 1.47 18.65
N PHE A 94 -1.08 1.02 17.61
CA PHE A 94 -0.99 1.59 16.27
C PHE A 94 -1.57 3.02 16.22
N ALA A 95 -2.67 3.28 16.93
CA ALA A 95 -3.23 4.62 17.08
C ALA A 95 -2.24 5.61 17.74
N SER A 96 -1.55 5.19 18.81
CA SER A 96 -0.50 6.02 19.44
C SER A 96 0.66 6.26 18.49
N TYR A 97 1.04 5.26 17.69
CA TYR A 97 2.08 5.39 16.68
C TYR A 97 1.69 6.39 15.56
N GLN A 98 0.49 6.27 14.99
CA GLN A 98 0.00 7.22 13.97
C GLN A 98 -0.13 8.65 14.52
N ALA A 99 -0.53 8.80 15.80
CA ALA A 99 -0.53 10.09 16.46
C ALA A 99 0.87 10.70 16.56
N ALA A 100 1.89 9.89 16.86
CA ALA A 100 3.27 10.33 16.88
C ALA A 100 3.78 10.75 15.50
N ALA A 101 3.46 9.98 14.45
CA ALA A 101 3.80 10.32 13.06
C ALA A 101 3.18 11.68 12.67
N ALA A 102 1.89 11.89 12.92
CA ALA A 102 1.23 13.17 12.65
C ALA A 102 1.86 14.34 13.42
N LEU A 103 2.23 14.14 14.69
CA LEU A 103 2.92 15.16 15.51
C LEU A 103 4.33 15.48 14.99
N SER A 104 5.05 14.47 14.50
CA SER A 104 6.36 14.64 13.86
C SER A 104 6.24 15.50 12.61
N SER A 105 5.26 15.20 11.73
CA SER A 105 4.98 15.99 10.51
C SER A 105 4.53 17.43 10.80
N MET A 106 4.06 17.72 12.01
CA MET A 106 3.70 19.07 12.48
C MET A 106 4.80 19.75 13.31
N ASP A 107 6.06 19.31 13.17
CA ASP A 107 7.22 19.87 13.87
C ASP A 107 7.05 19.91 15.41
N SER A 108 6.39 18.90 15.97
CA SER A 108 6.14 18.77 17.43
C SER A 108 6.87 17.57 18.04
N PRO A 109 8.22 17.52 18.01
CA PRO A 109 9.01 16.32 18.31
C PRO A 109 8.89 15.86 19.77
N GLU A 110 8.75 16.78 20.74
CA GLU A 110 8.61 16.40 22.15
C GLU A 110 7.29 15.67 22.41
N LEU A 111 6.21 16.07 21.73
CA LEU A 111 4.92 15.38 21.81
C LEU A 111 4.96 14.08 21.01
N ALA A 112 5.57 14.08 19.83
CA ALA A 112 5.77 12.86 19.05
C ALA A 112 6.50 11.79 19.87
N ALA A 113 7.59 12.15 20.56
CA ALA A 113 8.35 11.25 21.43
C ALA A 113 7.47 10.63 22.54
N GLN A 114 6.57 11.40 23.16
CA GLN A 114 5.65 10.88 24.18
C GLN A 114 4.71 9.81 23.60
N TYR A 115 4.18 10.02 22.40
CA TYR A 115 3.28 9.07 21.75
C TYR A 115 4.01 7.84 21.19
N LEU A 116 5.28 7.97 20.78
CA LEU A 116 6.13 6.81 20.47
C LEU A 116 6.36 5.94 21.71
N ASP A 117 6.66 6.55 22.86
CA ASP A 117 6.78 5.82 24.14
C ASP A 117 5.45 5.18 24.55
N GLN A 118 4.32 5.83 24.30
CA GLN A 118 3.00 5.24 24.53
C GLN A 118 2.73 4.04 23.62
N ALA A 119 3.04 4.12 22.32
CA ALA A 119 2.91 3.00 21.39
C ALA A 119 3.76 1.80 21.85
N ARG A 120 4.98 2.07 22.34
CA ARG A 120 5.88 1.06 22.92
C ARG A 120 5.24 0.37 24.12
N GLU A 121 4.70 1.13 25.06
CA GLU A 121 4.04 0.59 26.27
C GLU A 121 2.80 -0.23 25.95
N ARG A 122 2.10 0.11 24.86
CA ARG A 122 0.94 -0.63 24.36
C ARG A 122 1.31 -1.86 23.53
N GLY A 123 2.59 -2.13 23.32
CA GLY A 123 3.06 -3.35 22.65
C GLY A 123 3.07 -3.28 21.14
N PHE A 124 3.35 -2.10 20.56
CA PHE A 124 3.57 -1.95 19.12
C PHE A 124 4.55 -3.02 18.59
N TRP A 125 4.24 -3.58 17.42
CA TRP A 125 4.97 -4.72 16.86
C TRP A 125 5.35 -4.56 15.39
N GLN A 126 4.76 -3.60 14.67
CA GLN A 126 4.93 -3.39 13.23
C GLN A 126 6.30 -2.77 12.89
N ALA A 127 7.39 -3.46 13.23
CA ALA A 127 8.76 -3.02 13.01
C ALA A 127 9.09 -2.74 11.53
N VAL A 128 8.43 -3.46 10.61
CA VAL A 128 8.58 -3.26 9.16
C VAL A 128 8.03 -1.88 8.77
N ILE A 129 6.83 -1.53 9.25
CA ILE A 129 6.22 -0.21 8.98
C ILE A 129 7.08 0.90 9.59
N LEU A 130 7.46 0.77 10.87
CA LEU A 130 8.23 1.80 11.58
C LEU A 130 9.57 2.16 10.93
N LYS A 131 10.26 1.18 10.33
CA LYS A 131 11.54 1.41 9.64
C LYS A 131 11.40 2.12 8.30
N GLU A 132 10.20 2.10 7.74
CA GLU A 132 9.90 2.57 6.38
C GLU A 132 9.10 3.87 6.37
N ASP A 133 8.70 4.34 7.55
CA ASP A 133 7.92 5.54 7.77
C ASP A 133 8.78 6.80 7.66
N ASP A 134 8.50 7.59 6.63
CA ASP A 134 9.16 8.85 6.32
C ASP A 134 8.68 10.01 7.21
N GLU A 135 7.45 9.95 7.74
CA GLU A 135 6.92 10.95 8.69
C GLU A 135 7.73 10.99 9.99
N LEU A 136 8.36 9.86 10.32
CA LEU A 136 9.23 9.72 11.49
C LEU A 136 10.73 9.86 11.16
N GLU A 137 11.11 10.26 9.94
CA GLU A 137 12.52 10.52 9.59
C GLU A 137 13.19 11.50 10.56
N PRO A 138 12.58 12.63 10.96
CA PRO A 138 13.17 13.55 11.94
C PRO A 138 13.39 12.90 13.33
N MET A 139 12.56 11.91 13.68
CA MET A 139 12.58 11.23 14.97
C MET A 139 13.57 10.07 15.05
N GLN A 140 14.20 9.65 13.95
CA GLN A 140 15.04 8.45 13.93
C GLN A 140 16.20 8.47 14.94
N LYS A 141 16.73 9.65 15.30
CA LYS A 141 17.80 9.78 16.31
C LYS A 141 17.29 9.98 17.73
N ASP A 142 15.98 10.15 17.90
CA ASP A 142 15.36 10.39 19.20
C ASP A 142 15.37 9.10 20.07
N PRO A 143 15.67 9.21 21.38
CA PRO A 143 15.64 8.06 22.28
C PRO A 143 14.31 7.30 22.30
N ALA A 144 13.16 7.97 22.16
CA ALA A 144 11.85 7.33 22.16
C ALA A 144 11.64 6.46 20.91
N TYR A 145 12.04 6.96 19.73
CA TYR A 145 12.02 6.17 18.49
C TYR A 145 12.89 4.91 18.61
N GLN A 146 14.13 5.07 19.11
CA GLN A 146 15.04 3.94 19.27
C GLN A 146 14.51 2.88 20.24
N LYS A 147 13.87 3.29 21.35
CA LYS A 147 13.22 2.37 22.29
C LYS A 147 12.01 1.67 21.67
N LEU A 148 11.17 2.39 20.92
CA LEU A 148 10.03 1.82 20.21
C LEU A 148 10.50 0.78 19.19
N LEU A 149 11.52 1.12 18.39
CA LEU A 149 12.09 0.23 17.39
C LEU A 149 12.60 -1.08 18.01
N GLN A 150 13.38 -0.98 19.09
CA GLN A 150 13.86 -2.17 19.80
C GLN A 150 12.71 -3.04 20.32
N ALA A 151 11.66 -2.42 20.87
CA ALA A 151 10.48 -3.16 21.35
C ALA A 151 9.70 -3.80 20.20
N ALA A 152 9.51 -3.07 19.09
CA ALA A 152 8.82 -3.56 17.91
C ALA A 152 9.55 -4.77 17.31
N GLU A 153 10.88 -4.70 17.16
CA GLU A 153 11.71 -5.80 16.68
C GLU A 153 11.63 -7.03 17.59
N LYS A 154 11.55 -6.82 18.91
CA LYS A 154 11.36 -7.91 19.87
C LYS A 154 9.97 -8.56 19.75
N ASN A 155 8.93 -7.77 19.52
CA ASN A 155 7.54 -8.25 19.43
C ASN A 155 7.24 -8.92 18.08
N TYR A 156 7.90 -8.46 17.02
CA TYR A 156 7.63 -8.82 15.63
C TYR A 156 7.60 -10.34 15.35
N PRO A 157 8.58 -11.17 15.77
CA PRO A 157 8.58 -12.60 15.46
C PRO A 157 7.35 -13.35 15.98
N THR A 158 6.72 -12.85 17.05
CA THR A 158 5.51 -13.49 17.60
C THR A 158 4.29 -13.23 16.72
N GLN A 159 4.22 -12.06 16.08
CA GLN A 159 3.10 -11.62 15.25
C GLN A 159 3.25 -11.99 13.78
N ALA A 160 4.49 -12.09 13.29
CA ALA A 160 4.83 -12.41 11.91
C ALA A 160 5.03 -13.92 11.65
N LYS A 161 4.42 -14.81 12.46
CA LYS A 161 4.56 -16.28 12.31
C LYS A 161 4.00 -16.82 11.00
N ASP A 162 3.11 -16.06 10.38
CA ASP A 162 2.44 -16.30 9.11
C ASP A 162 3.17 -15.65 7.92
N ALA A 163 4.26 -14.91 8.14
CA ALA A 163 5.11 -14.40 7.07
C ALA A 163 5.81 -15.56 6.33
N GLY A 164 5.75 -15.55 4.99
CA GLY A 164 6.23 -16.65 4.15
C GLY A 164 5.43 -17.96 4.27
N LEU A 165 4.31 -17.96 5.01
CA LEU A 165 3.45 -19.14 5.13
C LEU A 165 2.76 -19.44 3.80
N ALA A 166 2.61 -20.72 3.49
CA ALA A 166 1.96 -21.20 2.29
C ALA A 166 0.63 -21.90 2.58
N ALA A 167 -0.33 -21.70 1.69
CA ALA A 167 -1.55 -22.48 1.56
C ALA A 167 -1.56 -23.23 0.23
N PHE A 168 -2.30 -24.33 0.17
CA PHE A 168 -2.33 -25.25 -0.97
C PHE A 168 -3.75 -25.43 -1.46
N SER A 169 -3.94 -25.42 -2.77
CA SER A 169 -5.16 -25.92 -3.43
C SER A 169 -4.77 -27.07 -4.34
N ILE A 170 -5.18 -28.28 -3.98
CA ILE A 170 -4.82 -29.52 -4.66
C ILE A 170 -6.06 -30.02 -5.42
N PRO A 171 -5.95 -30.41 -6.70
CA PRO A 171 -7.05 -31.04 -7.42
C PRO A 171 -7.56 -32.30 -6.71
N GLU A 172 -8.84 -32.62 -6.89
CA GLU A 172 -9.39 -33.87 -6.37
C GLU A 172 -8.81 -35.08 -7.12
N GLY A 173 -8.71 -36.21 -6.40
CA GLY A 173 -8.28 -37.48 -6.97
C GLY A 173 -6.78 -37.73 -6.90
N LYS A 174 -6.32 -38.73 -7.67
CA LYS A 174 -4.94 -39.22 -7.61
C LYS A 174 -4.03 -38.38 -8.50
N ALA A 175 -2.87 -38.02 -7.98
CA ALA A 175 -1.83 -37.36 -8.77
C ALA A 175 -1.46 -38.18 -10.03
N PRO A 176 -1.16 -37.51 -11.16
CA PRO A 176 -0.63 -38.16 -12.35
C PRO A 176 0.61 -39.02 -12.04
N ALA A 177 0.94 -39.96 -12.93
CA ALA A 177 2.08 -40.85 -12.73
C ALA A 177 3.43 -40.12 -12.56
N GLY A 178 3.57 -38.89 -13.08
CA GLY A 178 4.74 -38.02 -12.87
C GLY A 178 4.67 -37.15 -11.61
N GLY A 179 3.50 -37.02 -10.99
CA GLY A 179 3.18 -36.00 -10.00
C GLY A 179 2.39 -34.84 -10.61
N TRP A 180 1.78 -34.01 -9.76
CA TRP A 180 1.12 -32.79 -10.19
C TRP A 180 2.15 -31.73 -10.63
N PRO A 181 1.97 -31.08 -11.80
CA PRO A 181 2.58 -29.77 -12.04
C PRO A 181 2.19 -28.79 -10.92
N VAL A 182 3.05 -27.82 -10.64
CA VAL A 182 2.83 -26.85 -9.57
C VAL A 182 2.92 -25.43 -10.10
N VAL A 183 1.94 -24.61 -9.73
CA VAL A 183 1.98 -23.17 -9.91
C VAL A 183 2.14 -22.52 -8.54
N VAL A 184 3.11 -21.61 -8.42
CA VAL A 184 3.40 -20.87 -7.20
C VAL A 184 2.96 -19.42 -7.37
N TRP A 185 1.97 -19.00 -6.58
CA TRP A 185 1.43 -17.64 -6.55
C TRP A 185 2.16 -16.75 -5.54
N LEU A 186 2.68 -15.63 -6.04
CA LEU A 186 3.31 -14.56 -5.26
C LEU A 186 2.46 -13.29 -5.38
N ALA A 187 1.83 -12.88 -4.26
CA ALA A 187 0.89 -11.76 -4.25
C ALA A 187 1.57 -10.38 -4.27
N GLY A 188 0.78 -9.33 -4.51
CA GLY A 188 1.25 -7.95 -4.47
C GLY A 188 1.50 -7.42 -3.06
N PHE A 189 2.14 -6.27 -2.96
CA PHE A 189 2.41 -5.57 -1.70
C PHE A 189 1.10 -5.28 -0.94
N GLY A 190 1.13 -5.47 0.38
CA GLY A 190 0.00 -5.18 1.28
C GLY A 190 -1.12 -6.22 1.23
N THR A 191 -0.94 -7.36 0.56
CA THR A 191 -2.00 -8.37 0.39
C THR A 191 -1.71 -9.67 1.13
N GLU A 192 -2.77 -10.39 1.49
CA GLU A 192 -2.69 -11.73 2.08
C GLU A 192 -2.59 -12.80 0.97
N GLY A 193 -1.36 -13.19 0.68
CA GLY A 193 -1.10 -14.04 -0.48
C GLY A 193 -1.70 -15.45 -0.39
N VAL A 194 -1.88 -16.02 0.81
CA VAL A 194 -2.52 -17.34 0.97
C VAL A 194 -3.96 -17.38 0.45
N LYS A 195 -4.68 -16.25 0.40
CA LYS A 195 -6.02 -16.19 -0.22
C LYS A 195 -6.00 -16.47 -1.72
N GLY A 196 -4.83 -16.41 -2.36
CA GLY A 196 -4.63 -16.73 -3.76
C GLY A 196 -4.98 -18.17 -4.14
N THR A 197 -5.07 -19.11 -3.18
CA THR A 197 -5.54 -20.48 -3.44
C THR A 197 -6.93 -20.54 -4.08
N ASN A 198 -7.76 -19.51 -3.86
CA ASN A 198 -9.10 -19.41 -4.43
C ASN A 198 -9.09 -19.28 -5.96
N MET A 199 -7.94 -18.91 -6.56
CA MET A 199 -7.80 -18.77 -8.01
C MET A 199 -7.45 -20.07 -8.72
N ARG A 200 -7.26 -21.21 -8.03
CA ARG A 200 -6.82 -22.47 -8.68
C ARG A 200 -7.75 -22.88 -9.82
N ALA A 201 -9.06 -22.90 -9.57
CA ALA A 201 -10.04 -23.36 -10.54
C ALA A 201 -9.98 -22.53 -11.83
N ASP A 202 -9.85 -21.20 -11.69
CA ASP A 202 -9.75 -20.27 -12.81
C ASP A 202 -8.40 -20.35 -13.53
N LEU A 203 -7.28 -20.51 -12.81
CA LEU A 203 -5.93 -20.45 -13.39
C LEU A 203 -5.47 -21.77 -14.01
N VAL A 204 -5.76 -22.91 -13.35
CA VAL A 204 -5.19 -24.20 -13.74
C VAL A 204 -6.19 -25.35 -13.76
N GLY A 205 -7.41 -25.15 -13.24
CA GLY A 205 -8.39 -26.22 -13.09
C GLY A 205 -7.76 -27.44 -12.43
N ASP A 206 -8.05 -28.63 -12.94
CA ASP A 206 -7.52 -29.90 -12.41
C ASP A 206 -6.19 -30.33 -13.03
N LYS A 207 -5.48 -29.42 -13.71
CA LYS A 207 -4.19 -29.73 -14.36
C LYS A 207 -3.00 -29.64 -13.41
N ALA A 208 -3.08 -28.82 -12.36
CA ALA A 208 -1.96 -28.50 -11.48
C ALA A 208 -2.40 -28.15 -10.05
N VAL A 209 -1.45 -28.24 -9.13
CA VAL A 209 -1.59 -27.71 -7.76
C VAL A 209 -1.28 -26.22 -7.77
N LEU A 210 -2.02 -25.42 -7.01
CA LEU A 210 -1.69 -24.02 -6.73
C LEU A 210 -1.14 -23.90 -5.30
N VAL A 211 0.07 -23.36 -5.17
CA VAL A 211 0.71 -23.00 -3.91
C VAL A 211 0.68 -21.48 -3.79
N ALA A 212 0.03 -20.94 -2.77
CA ALA A 212 -0.06 -19.50 -2.57
C ALA A 212 0.69 -19.10 -1.29
N LEU A 213 1.56 -18.10 -1.35
CA LEU A 213 2.40 -17.69 -0.23
C LEU A 213 2.07 -16.27 0.24
N ASN A 214 2.05 -16.07 1.55
CA ASN A 214 2.20 -14.74 2.13
C ASN A 214 3.60 -14.18 1.83
N GLY A 215 3.69 -12.86 1.75
CA GLY A 215 4.98 -12.16 1.70
C GLY A 215 5.87 -12.53 2.89
N THR A 216 7.19 -12.46 2.70
CA THR A 216 8.20 -12.84 3.71
C THR A 216 8.38 -11.81 4.83
N LEU A 217 7.69 -10.68 4.75
CA LEU A 217 7.59 -9.67 5.79
C LEU A 217 6.11 -9.38 6.06
N LYS A 218 5.69 -9.42 7.32
CA LYS A 218 4.36 -8.97 7.73
C LYS A 218 4.41 -7.48 8.01
N ARG A 219 3.49 -6.71 7.44
CA ARG A 219 3.36 -5.28 7.72
C ARG A 219 2.32 -5.05 8.80
N ASP A 220 1.17 -5.69 8.63
CA ASP A 220 0.05 -5.65 9.56
C ASP A 220 -0.76 -6.95 9.47
N GLU A 221 -1.85 -7.06 10.22
CA GLU A 221 -2.77 -8.18 10.08
C GLU A 221 -3.30 -8.30 8.64
N HIS A 222 -3.18 -9.51 8.08
CA HIS A 222 -3.51 -9.80 6.68
C HIS A 222 -2.77 -8.96 5.63
N GLN A 223 -1.70 -8.26 5.99
CA GLN A 223 -0.92 -7.43 5.07
C GLN A 223 0.55 -7.87 5.06
N PHE A 224 1.01 -8.29 3.89
CA PHE A 224 2.37 -8.79 3.73
C PHE A 224 3.08 -8.09 2.58
N MET A 225 4.40 -8.13 2.63
CA MET A 225 5.26 -7.68 1.55
C MET A 225 6.43 -8.64 1.40
N TRP A 226 7.15 -8.48 0.30
CA TRP A 226 8.39 -9.19 0.04
C TRP A 226 9.61 -8.35 0.41
N GLN A 227 10.71 -9.03 0.67
CA GLN A 227 12.00 -8.42 1.00
C GLN A 227 12.51 -7.52 -0.12
N ARG A 228 12.90 -6.29 0.22
CA ARG A 228 13.23 -5.25 -0.78
C ARG A 228 14.57 -5.43 -1.50
N GLN A 229 15.50 -6.19 -0.92
CA GLN A 229 16.89 -6.26 -1.37
C GLN A 229 17.31 -7.65 -1.86
N SER A 230 16.53 -8.69 -1.54
CA SER A 230 16.88 -10.07 -1.86
C SER A 230 15.63 -10.92 -2.02
N VAL A 231 15.69 -11.86 -2.95
CA VAL A 231 14.67 -12.89 -3.13
C VAL A 231 14.99 -14.20 -2.42
N GLU A 232 16.15 -14.31 -1.76
CA GLU A 232 16.55 -15.54 -1.06
C GLU A 232 15.53 -16.00 0.00
N PRO A 233 14.97 -15.12 0.87
CA PRO A 233 13.93 -15.55 1.80
C PRO A 233 12.66 -16.03 1.08
N THR A 234 12.39 -15.49 -0.11
CA THR A 234 11.25 -15.94 -0.94
C THR A 234 11.50 -17.34 -1.49
N GLU A 235 12.70 -17.60 -2.01
CA GLU A 235 13.11 -18.94 -2.47
C GLU A 235 13.02 -19.97 -1.34
N GLN A 236 13.51 -19.63 -0.14
CA GLN A 236 13.45 -20.50 1.03
C GLN A 236 11.99 -20.83 1.41
N ALA A 237 11.09 -19.85 1.35
CA ALA A 237 9.67 -20.05 1.61
C ALA A 237 9.01 -20.96 0.55
N VAL A 238 9.30 -20.76 -0.74
CA VAL A 238 8.80 -21.63 -1.82
C VAL A 238 9.32 -23.05 -1.65
N ALA A 239 10.62 -23.23 -1.41
CA ALA A 239 11.23 -24.55 -1.22
C ALA A 239 10.61 -25.29 -0.02
N ALA A 240 10.38 -24.59 1.10
CA ALA A 240 9.72 -25.13 2.29
C ALA A 240 8.26 -25.51 2.01
N ALA A 241 7.53 -24.67 1.27
CA ALA A 241 6.15 -24.92 0.87
C ALA A 241 6.02 -26.18 0.01
N LEU A 242 6.87 -26.32 -1.02
CA LEU A 242 6.88 -27.50 -1.89
C LEU A 242 7.25 -28.78 -1.14
N LYS A 243 8.21 -28.71 -0.20
CA LYS A 243 8.55 -29.85 0.68
C LYS A 243 7.41 -30.25 1.60
N LYS A 244 6.62 -29.27 2.08
CA LYS A 244 5.43 -29.55 2.89
C LYS A 244 4.34 -30.19 2.03
N LEU A 245 4.09 -29.68 0.82
CA LEU A 245 3.13 -30.21 -0.13
C LEU A 245 3.41 -31.68 -0.52
N GLU A 246 4.68 -32.06 -0.64
CA GLU A 246 5.11 -33.45 -0.94
C GLU A 246 4.70 -34.47 0.13
N LYS A 247 4.32 -34.03 1.32
CA LYS A 247 3.76 -34.92 2.36
C LYS A 247 2.31 -35.32 2.07
N ASP A 248 1.59 -34.47 1.34
CA ASP A 248 0.16 -34.62 1.10
C ASP A 248 -0.13 -35.18 -0.30
N THR A 249 0.71 -34.85 -1.28
CA THR A 249 0.57 -35.35 -2.66
C THR A 249 1.90 -35.43 -3.39
N ARG A 250 1.95 -36.25 -4.45
CA ARG A 250 3.09 -36.27 -5.37
C ARG A 250 3.06 -35.05 -6.28
N ILE A 251 4.21 -34.37 -6.40
CA ILE A 251 4.42 -33.25 -7.33
C ILE A 251 5.52 -33.56 -8.36
N ASP A 252 5.46 -32.88 -9.49
CA ASP A 252 6.48 -32.89 -10.52
C ASP A 252 7.41 -31.68 -10.35
N ARG A 253 8.57 -31.88 -9.72
CA ARG A 253 9.59 -30.85 -9.49
C ARG A 253 10.18 -30.27 -10.78
N SER A 254 10.02 -30.94 -11.93
CA SER A 254 10.46 -30.41 -13.22
C SER A 254 9.46 -29.44 -13.85
N LYS A 255 8.22 -29.39 -13.32
CA LYS A 255 7.11 -28.55 -13.80
C LYS A 255 6.58 -27.66 -12.69
N VAL A 256 7.45 -26.77 -12.21
CA VAL A 256 7.10 -25.72 -11.25
C VAL A 256 7.15 -24.36 -11.95
N ALA A 257 6.01 -23.71 -12.13
CA ALA A 257 5.93 -22.37 -12.69
C ALA A 257 5.63 -21.34 -11.60
N LEU A 258 6.18 -20.14 -11.77
CA LEU A 258 5.86 -18.98 -10.93
C LEU A 258 4.75 -18.16 -11.58
N ILE A 259 3.87 -17.60 -10.78
CA ILE A 259 2.97 -16.52 -11.17
C ILE A 259 2.96 -15.47 -10.08
N GLY A 260 3.12 -14.21 -10.44
CA GLY A 260 3.11 -13.14 -9.46
C GLY A 260 2.47 -11.88 -9.99
N PHE A 261 2.04 -11.01 -9.08
CA PHE A 261 1.49 -9.69 -9.39
C PHE A 261 2.24 -8.59 -8.66
N SER A 262 2.53 -7.47 -9.34
CA SER A 262 3.20 -6.32 -8.73
C SER A 262 4.52 -6.74 -8.08
N GLN A 263 4.69 -6.51 -6.77
CA GLN A 263 5.86 -6.96 -6.02
C GLN A 263 6.10 -8.48 -6.08
N GLY A 264 5.04 -9.27 -6.14
CA GLY A 264 5.15 -10.70 -6.35
C GLY A 264 5.67 -11.06 -7.74
N ALA A 265 5.35 -10.28 -8.77
CA ALA A 265 5.89 -10.47 -10.12
C ALA A 265 7.37 -10.08 -10.20
N GLU A 266 7.79 -9.00 -9.54
CA GLU A 266 9.20 -8.65 -9.37
C GLU A 266 9.96 -9.82 -8.72
N HIS A 267 9.45 -10.34 -7.60
CA HIS A 267 10.06 -11.49 -6.94
C HIS A 267 10.09 -12.74 -7.83
N ALA A 268 8.99 -13.05 -8.54
CA ALA A 268 8.94 -14.18 -9.47
C ALA A 268 10.01 -14.05 -10.57
N ALA A 269 10.19 -12.85 -11.13
CA ALA A 269 11.21 -12.58 -12.14
C ALA A 269 12.62 -12.81 -11.59
N HIS A 270 12.92 -12.32 -10.38
CA HIS A 270 14.23 -12.55 -9.77
C HIS A 270 14.46 -13.99 -9.33
N LEU A 271 13.44 -14.71 -8.87
CA LEU A 271 13.56 -16.13 -8.52
C LEU A 271 13.94 -16.97 -9.75
N ILE A 272 13.24 -16.80 -10.88
CA ILE A 272 13.58 -17.55 -12.08
C ILE A 272 14.95 -17.13 -12.65
N ALA A 273 15.34 -15.86 -12.49
CA ALA A 273 16.69 -15.41 -12.89
C ALA A 273 17.80 -16.03 -12.02
N GLN A 274 17.60 -16.14 -10.70
CA GLN A 274 18.64 -16.53 -9.74
C GLN A 274 18.69 -18.04 -9.44
N TYR A 275 17.54 -18.69 -9.47
CA TYR A 275 17.34 -20.12 -9.18
C TYR A 275 16.62 -20.85 -10.33
N PRO A 276 17.07 -20.70 -11.60
CA PRO A 276 16.38 -21.26 -12.76
C PRO A 276 16.25 -22.78 -12.73
N GLN A 277 17.10 -23.50 -11.99
CA GLN A 277 17.00 -24.94 -11.84
C GLN A 277 15.74 -25.42 -11.11
N ASN A 278 15.08 -24.53 -10.35
CA ASN A 278 13.90 -24.85 -9.55
C ASN A 278 12.58 -24.57 -10.29
N TYR A 279 12.63 -23.89 -11.44
CA TYR A 279 11.44 -23.37 -12.12
C TYR A 279 11.45 -23.68 -13.62
N SER A 280 10.31 -24.09 -14.18
CA SER A 280 10.14 -24.34 -15.62
C SER A 280 9.89 -23.05 -16.41
N GLY A 281 9.22 -22.07 -15.79
CA GLY A 281 8.79 -20.83 -16.41
C GLY A 281 8.10 -19.89 -15.42
N ALA A 282 7.66 -18.73 -15.91
CA ALA A 282 6.98 -17.73 -15.10
C ALA A 282 5.93 -16.92 -15.88
N VAL A 283 4.86 -16.51 -15.20
CA VAL A 283 3.89 -15.51 -15.65
C VAL A 283 4.00 -14.29 -14.73
N LEU A 284 4.44 -13.16 -15.28
CA LEU A 284 4.80 -11.95 -14.56
C LEU A 284 3.76 -10.88 -14.84
N LEU A 285 2.86 -10.63 -13.88
CA LEU A 285 1.74 -9.70 -14.02
C LEU A 285 2.08 -8.35 -13.41
N SER A 286 2.10 -7.30 -14.22
CA SER A 286 2.40 -5.92 -13.84
C SER A 286 3.61 -5.81 -12.89
N PRO A 287 4.83 -6.25 -13.29
CA PRO A 287 6.01 -6.13 -12.43
C PRO A 287 6.13 -4.75 -11.78
N GLY A 288 6.12 -4.74 -10.45
CA GLY A 288 6.14 -3.52 -9.63
C GLY A 288 6.87 -3.79 -8.33
N GLY A 289 7.37 -2.76 -7.64
CA GLY A 289 8.02 -2.96 -6.34
C GLY A 289 9.26 -2.08 -6.16
N PHE A 290 10.25 -2.60 -5.45
CA PHE A 290 11.40 -1.82 -4.98
C PHE A 290 12.59 -1.82 -5.93
N LYS A 291 12.38 -2.29 -7.17
CA LYS A 291 13.35 -2.29 -8.28
C LYS A 291 14.63 -3.03 -7.92
N ILE A 292 14.49 -4.29 -7.49
CA ILE A 292 15.64 -5.17 -7.24
C ILE A 292 16.47 -5.22 -8.53
N PRO A 293 17.78 -4.88 -8.50
CA PRO A 293 18.57 -4.89 -9.72
C PRO A 293 18.79 -6.32 -10.25
N PHE A 294 18.71 -6.51 -11.56
CA PHE A 294 19.08 -7.78 -12.23
C PHE A 294 20.61 -7.96 -12.31
N THR A 295 21.28 -8.04 -11.17
CA THR A 295 22.74 -8.31 -11.10
C THR A 295 23.08 -9.76 -11.42
N VAL A 296 22.13 -10.67 -11.23
CA VAL A 296 22.27 -12.10 -11.50
C VAL A 296 21.20 -12.54 -12.47
N GLN A 297 21.64 -13.10 -13.61
CA GLN A 297 20.77 -13.71 -14.60
C GLN A 297 21.36 -15.05 -15.06
N LYS A 298 20.85 -16.15 -14.52
CA LYS A 298 21.25 -17.52 -14.83
C LYS A 298 20.23 -18.25 -15.71
N ALA A 299 19.04 -17.68 -15.91
CA ALA A 299 17.97 -18.31 -16.67
C ALA A 299 18.34 -18.48 -18.14
N LYS A 300 18.21 -19.71 -18.62
CA LYS A 300 18.33 -20.10 -20.03
C LYS A 300 17.22 -21.08 -20.37
N ASP A 301 16.73 -20.99 -21.60
CA ASP A 301 15.68 -21.83 -22.18
C ASP A 301 14.38 -21.85 -21.35
N LYS A 302 14.12 -20.79 -20.57
CA LYS A 302 12.89 -20.64 -19.81
C LYS A 302 11.78 -20.07 -20.67
N ARG A 303 10.53 -20.34 -20.25
CA ARG A 303 9.32 -19.82 -20.86
C ARG A 303 8.73 -18.77 -19.94
N LEU A 304 8.69 -17.51 -20.39
CA LEU A 304 8.19 -16.40 -19.61
C LEU A 304 7.06 -15.70 -20.36
N VAL A 305 6.04 -15.30 -19.63
CA VAL A 305 5.01 -14.39 -20.10
C VAL A 305 5.05 -13.16 -19.22
N VAL A 306 5.17 -11.98 -19.81
CA VAL A 306 5.06 -10.69 -19.14
C VAL A 306 3.73 -10.07 -19.56
N VAL A 307 2.93 -9.63 -18.60
CA VAL A 307 1.64 -8.99 -18.83
C VAL A 307 1.64 -7.67 -18.10
N HIS A 308 1.26 -6.57 -18.74
CA HIS A 308 1.17 -5.26 -18.08
C HIS A 308 0.08 -4.37 -18.68
N GLY A 309 -0.36 -3.39 -17.89
CA GLY A 309 -1.30 -2.37 -18.35
C GLY A 309 -0.58 -1.25 -19.11
N ALA A 310 -1.22 -0.71 -20.15
CA ALA A 310 -0.76 0.44 -20.91
C ALA A 310 -0.82 1.74 -20.08
N GLN A 311 -1.71 1.81 -19.08
CA GLN A 311 -1.90 2.97 -18.22
C GLN A 311 -1.22 2.83 -16.85
N GLU A 312 -0.29 1.89 -16.71
CA GLU A 312 0.53 1.80 -15.50
C GLU A 312 1.40 3.05 -15.33
N HIS A 313 1.78 3.33 -14.08
CA HIS A 313 2.71 4.42 -13.79
C HIS A 313 4.05 4.21 -14.52
N GLU A 314 4.72 5.29 -14.93
CA GLU A 314 5.96 5.23 -15.73
C GLU A 314 7.04 4.34 -15.08
N SER A 315 7.14 4.36 -13.75
CA SER A 315 8.07 3.51 -13.01
C SER A 315 7.84 2.01 -13.21
N ASN A 316 6.58 1.60 -13.37
CA ASN A 316 6.21 0.20 -13.59
C ASN A 316 6.48 -0.20 -15.03
N LEU A 317 6.11 0.65 -16.00
CA LEU A 317 6.45 0.44 -17.41
C LEU A 317 7.97 0.28 -17.62
N GLN A 318 8.77 1.10 -16.92
CA GLN A 318 10.23 0.97 -16.95
C GLN A 318 10.72 -0.36 -16.36
N LEU A 319 10.10 -0.84 -15.27
CA LEU A 319 10.43 -2.11 -14.64
C LEU A 319 10.04 -3.30 -15.53
N THR A 320 8.90 -3.23 -16.20
CA THR A 320 8.46 -4.19 -17.21
C THR A 320 9.48 -4.29 -18.34
N ALA A 321 9.84 -3.17 -18.97
CA ALA A 321 10.84 -3.14 -20.04
C ALA A 321 12.22 -3.67 -19.58
N THR A 322 12.63 -3.34 -18.34
CA THR A 322 13.86 -3.86 -17.74
C THR A 322 13.82 -5.38 -17.57
N THR A 323 12.68 -5.90 -17.10
CA THR A 323 12.44 -7.34 -16.92
C THR A 323 12.49 -8.07 -18.26
N GLU A 324 11.78 -7.59 -19.27
CA GLU A 324 11.79 -8.19 -20.61
C GLU A 324 13.20 -8.25 -21.20
N LYS A 325 13.93 -7.13 -21.14
CA LYS A 325 15.31 -7.04 -21.60
C LYS A 325 16.23 -8.02 -20.87
N ALA A 326 16.02 -8.23 -19.58
CA ALA A 326 16.81 -9.17 -18.79
C ALA A 326 16.65 -10.63 -19.25
N PHE A 327 15.52 -11.00 -19.86
CA PHE A 327 15.25 -12.38 -20.29
C PHE A 327 15.35 -12.62 -21.81
N ALA A 328 15.27 -11.57 -22.63
CA ALA A 328 15.12 -11.67 -24.09
C ALA A 328 16.21 -12.48 -24.83
N SER A 329 17.44 -12.51 -24.33
CA SER A 329 18.58 -13.07 -25.10
C SER A 329 18.67 -14.60 -25.09
N ASN A 330 18.21 -15.26 -24.02
CA ASN A 330 18.43 -16.70 -23.82
C ASN A 330 17.15 -17.45 -23.41
N ASN A 331 16.00 -16.78 -23.42
CA ASN A 331 14.73 -17.35 -22.99
C ASN A 331 13.65 -17.06 -24.02
N LYS A 332 12.54 -17.79 -23.91
CA LYS A 332 11.36 -17.60 -24.73
C LYS A 332 10.41 -16.70 -23.97
N VAL A 333 10.39 -15.42 -24.35
CA VAL A 333 9.59 -14.38 -23.67
C VAL A 333 8.42 -14.01 -24.58
N GLN A 334 7.21 -14.01 -24.01
CA GLN A 334 6.02 -13.40 -24.57
C GLN A 334 5.68 -12.16 -23.75
N SER A 335 5.29 -11.08 -24.42
CA SER A 335 4.83 -9.85 -23.77
C SER A 335 3.43 -9.51 -24.25
N HIS A 336 2.56 -9.13 -23.32
CA HIS A 336 1.18 -8.78 -23.57
C HIS A 336 0.83 -7.50 -22.82
N GLU A 337 0.36 -6.50 -23.57
CA GLU A 337 -0.16 -5.26 -23.01
C GLU A 337 -1.70 -5.29 -23.02
N HIS A 338 -2.34 -4.82 -21.95
CA HIS A 338 -3.78 -4.61 -21.84
C HIS A 338 -4.11 -3.12 -21.59
N PRO A 339 -5.30 -2.62 -21.93
CA PRO A 339 -5.57 -1.18 -21.96
C PRO A 339 -5.69 -0.51 -20.57
N GLU A 340 -5.86 -1.29 -19.50
CA GLU A 340 -6.04 -0.80 -18.14
C GLU A 340 -4.72 -0.35 -17.47
N GLY A 341 -4.81 0.06 -16.21
CA GLY A 341 -3.66 0.41 -15.35
C GLY A 341 -3.09 -0.79 -14.60
N HIS A 342 -2.65 -0.56 -13.36
CA HIS A 342 -2.00 -1.56 -12.50
C HIS A 342 -2.99 -2.57 -11.90
N THR A 343 -3.51 -3.47 -12.74
CA THR A 343 -4.55 -4.45 -12.41
C THR A 343 -4.36 -5.73 -13.24
N PHE A 344 -5.13 -6.77 -12.95
CA PHE A 344 -5.30 -7.87 -13.89
C PHE A 344 -6.10 -7.38 -15.11
N GLN A 345 -5.78 -7.92 -16.29
CA GLN A 345 -6.59 -7.72 -17.48
C GLN A 345 -8.01 -8.31 -17.29
N ASP A 346 -9.02 -7.70 -17.91
CA ASP A 346 -10.43 -8.06 -17.72
C ASP A 346 -10.75 -9.53 -18.04
N ASP A 347 -10.09 -10.10 -19.05
CA ASP A 347 -10.32 -11.47 -19.52
C ASP A 347 -9.31 -12.49 -18.95
N TRP A 348 -8.66 -12.18 -17.82
CA TRP A 348 -7.58 -13.01 -17.26
C TRP A 348 -7.95 -14.48 -17.07
N ARG A 349 -9.20 -14.79 -16.73
CA ARG A 349 -9.71 -16.17 -16.56
C ARG A 349 -9.65 -16.99 -17.84
N LYS A 350 -9.63 -16.33 -18.99
CA LYS A 350 -9.48 -16.95 -20.30
C LYS A 350 -8.02 -17.00 -20.75
N ALA A 351 -7.28 -15.92 -20.50
CA ALA A 351 -5.91 -15.78 -21.01
C ALA A 351 -4.86 -16.50 -20.16
N TYR A 352 -4.87 -16.30 -18.84
CA TYR A 352 -3.81 -16.76 -17.93
C TYR A 352 -3.66 -18.28 -17.87
N PRO A 353 -4.71 -19.11 -18.02
CA PRO A 353 -4.53 -20.56 -18.12
C PRO A 353 -3.61 -20.97 -19.27
N GLY A 354 -3.72 -20.31 -20.43
CA GLY A 354 -2.85 -20.57 -21.57
C GLY A 354 -1.41 -20.12 -21.33
N TYR A 355 -1.22 -18.99 -20.63
CA TYR A 355 0.12 -18.52 -20.23
C TYR A 355 0.79 -19.45 -19.24
N LEU A 356 0.03 -20.01 -18.30
CA LEU A 356 0.52 -20.99 -17.34
C LEU A 356 0.85 -22.33 -18.02
N ASP A 357 0.04 -22.78 -18.97
CA ASP A 357 0.35 -23.98 -19.79
C ASP A 357 1.68 -23.77 -20.55
N TYR A 358 1.86 -22.59 -21.15
CA TYR A 358 3.12 -22.21 -21.76
C TYR A 358 4.29 -22.23 -20.76
N ALA A 359 4.17 -21.59 -19.60
CA ALA A 359 5.21 -21.55 -18.58
C ALA A 359 5.57 -22.93 -17.99
N LEU A 360 4.59 -23.83 -17.89
CA LEU A 360 4.77 -25.22 -17.46
C LEU A 360 5.29 -26.14 -18.57
N GLY A 361 5.17 -25.72 -19.84
CA GLY A 361 5.49 -26.54 -21.00
C GLY A 361 4.53 -27.73 -21.16
N LEU A 362 3.23 -27.48 -20.98
CA LEU A 362 2.15 -28.46 -21.16
C LEU A 362 1.63 -28.52 -22.59
#